data_AF-A0A2C9LKL8-F1
#
_entry.id   AF-A0A2C9LKL8-F1
#
_cell.length_a   1.000
_cell.length_b   1.000
_cell.length_c   1.000
_cell.angle_alpha   90.00
_cell.angle_beta   90.00
_cell.angle_gamma   90.00
#
_symmetry.space_group_name_H-M   'P 1'
#
loop_
_entity.id
_entity.type
_entity.pdbx_description
1 polymer ?
#
loop_
_entity_poly.entity_id
_entity_poly.type
_entity_poly.pdbx_seq_one_letter_code
_entity_poly.pdbx_strand_id
1 'polypeptide(L)'
;MTARLASLIGLGCIVMVLASQVTSQSCSAFTWKSTLGENPLATHRGKVVLVALMVANSSYCITQASRLDALKSRLASESYPDIAMVIVNGGESISRNSISNLQQASSIPVIQDNEQHTMYQRIFRRNKDDFIVYDR
;
A
#
# COMPACT_ATOMS: atom_id res chain seq x y z
N MET A 1 -73.53 -23.90 -26.24
CA MET A 1 -72.93 -23.70 -24.91
C MET A 1 -71.58 -24.39 -24.87
N THR A 2 -70.52 -23.61 -24.62
CA THR A 2 -69.22 -23.95 -23.95
C THR A 2 -68.44 -25.20 -24.45
N ALA A 3 -67.37 -25.12 -25.26
CA ALA A 3 -66.03 -24.51 -25.09
C ALA A 3 -64.95 -25.45 -24.48
N ARG A 4 -64.00 -25.84 -25.36
CA ARG A 4 -62.53 -26.10 -25.22
C ARG A 4 -62.04 -27.12 -24.16
N LEU A 5 -61.04 -27.96 -24.45
CA LEU A 5 -59.62 -27.60 -24.39
C LEU A 5 -58.80 -28.44 -25.40
N ALA A 6 -58.19 -27.78 -26.39
CA ALA A 6 -57.05 -28.31 -27.11
C ALA A 6 -55.79 -28.01 -26.29
N SER A 7 -55.07 -29.05 -25.88
CA SER A 7 -53.80 -28.94 -25.16
C SER A 7 -52.71 -28.53 -26.16
N LEU A 8 -52.33 -27.25 -26.14
CA LEU A 8 -51.17 -26.74 -26.87
C LEU A 8 -49.94 -26.95 -25.98
N ILE A 9 -49.09 -27.91 -26.38
CA ILE A 9 -47.73 -28.07 -25.83
C ILE A 9 -46.91 -26.89 -26.35
N GLY A 10 -46.91 -25.79 -25.60
CA GLY A 10 -46.01 -24.68 -25.80
C GLY A 10 -44.62 -25.07 -25.28
N LEU A 11 -43.73 -25.44 -26.19
CA LEU A 11 -42.31 -25.66 -25.91
C LEU A 11 -41.67 -24.30 -25.59
N GLY A 12 -41.80 -23.86 -24.33
CA GLY A 12 -41.11 -22.68 -23.83
C GLY A 12 -39.62 -23.00 -23.67
N CYS A 13 -38.80 -22.57 -24.63
CA CYS A 13 -37.35 -22.47 -24.43
C CYS A 13 -37.07 -21.46 -23.33
N ILE A 14 -36.95 -21.93 -22.10
CA ILE A 14 -36.47 -21.15 -20.96
C ILE A 14 -34.96 -21.02 -21.15
N VAL A 15 -34.52 -19.91 -21.76
CA VAL A 15 -33.12 -19.55 -21.80
C VAL A 15 -32.72 -19.13 -20.38
N MET A 16 -32.11 -20.04 -19.63
CA MET A 16 -31.45 -19.69 -18.37
C MET A 16 -30.23 -18.83 -18.69
N VAL A 17 -30.39 -17.51 -18.59
CA VAL A 17 -29.26 -16.59 -18.52
C VAL A 17 -28.60 -16.81 -17.16
N LEU A 18 -27.45 -17.47 -17.16
CA LEU A 18 -26.57 -17.52 -15.99
C LEU A 18 -26.04 -16.09 -15.77
N ALA A 19 -26.74 -15.32 -14.94
CA ALA A 19 -26.21 -14.07 -14.42
C ALA A 19 -25.05 -14.42 -13.49
N SER A 20 -23.82 -14.24 -13.95
CA SER A 20 -22.63 -14.29 -13.10
C SER A 20 -22.83 -13.29 -11.96
N GLN A 21 -22.95 -13.77 -10.72
CA GLN A 21 -22.99 -12.91 -9.55
C GLN A 21 -21.61 -12.28 -9.39
N VAL A 22 -21.41 -11.10 -9.97
CA VAL A 22 -20.24 -10.27 -9.70
C VAL A 22 -20.41 -9.74 -8.28
N THR A 23 -19.86 -10.45 -7.31
CA THR A 23 -19.69 -9.91 -5.97
C THR A 23 -18.75 -8.72 -6.09
N SER A 24 -19.28 -7.51 -5.94
CA SER A 24 -18.46 -6.30 -5.82
C SER A 24 -17.55 -6.45 -4.60
N GLN A 25 -16.27 -6.74 -4.83
CA GLN A 25 -15.26 -6.63 -3.78
C GLN A 25 -15.01 -5.14 -3.57
N SER A 26 -15.55 -4.59 -2.48
CA SER A 26 -15.14 -3.26 -2.05
C SER A 26 -13.70 -3.33 -1.55
N CYS A 27 -12.87 -2.38 -1.98
CA CYS A 27 -11.51 -2.25 -1.46
C CYS A 27 -11.61 -1.95 0.04
N SER A 28 -11.12 -2.87 0.89
CA SER A 28 -11.10 -2.64 2.33
C SER A 28 -9.96 -1.68 2.69
N ALA A 29 -10.27 -0.72 3.55
CA ALA A 29 -9.26 0.20 4.03
C ALA A 29 -8.30 -0.54 4.99
N PHE A 30 -7.05 -0.74 4.56
CA PHE A 30 -5.91 -0.99 5.44
C PHE A 30 -6.02 -0.14 6.73
N THR A 31 -5.98 -0.82 7.88
CA THR A 31 -6.14 -0.19 9.21
C THR A 31 -4.77 0.06 9.83
N TRP A 32 -4.44 1.34 10.03
CA TRP A 32 -3.23 1.74 10.75
C TRP A 32 -3.51 1.80 12.25
N LYS A 33 -2.61 1.21 13.06
CA LYS A 33 -2.75 1.21 14.51
C LYS A 33 -2.13 2.48 15.09
N SER A 34 -2.85 3.17 15.97
CA SER A 34 -2.36 4.40 16.64
C SER A 34 -1.06 4.18 17.42
N THR A 35 -0.80 2.96 17.89
CA THR A 35 0.45 2.56 18.56
C THR A 35 1.70 2.66 17.67
N LEU A 36 1.53 2.84 16.36
CA LEU A 36 2.62 2.98 15.39
C LEU A 36 2.90 4.44 15.02
N GLY A 37 2.26 5.38 15.71
CA GLY A 37 2.34 6.79 15.42
C GLY A 37 1.46 7.20 14.24
N GLU A 38 1.84 8.29 13.58
CA GLU A 38 1.10 8.86 12.46
C GLU A 38 1.05 7.91 11.27
N ASN A 39 -0.11 7.82 10.61
CA ASN A 39 -0.30 6.97 9.45
C ASN A 39 0.18 7.68 8.18
N PRO A 40 1.32 7.29 7.57
CA PRO A 40 1.85 7.96 6.39
C PRO A 40 0.89 7.90 5.20
N LEU A 41 0.06 6.86 5.11
CA LEU A 41 -0.91 6.69 4.02
C LEU A 41 -2.14 7.59 4.19
N ALA A 42 -2.49 7.97 5.43
CA ALA A 42 -3.60 8.89 5.68
C ALA A 42 -3.17 10.34 5.45
N THR A 43 -1.95 10.70 5.88
CA THR A 43 -1.37 12.04 5.71
C THR A 43 -1.21 12.43 4.24
N HIS A 44 -1.04 11.45 3.36
CA HIS A 44 -0.86 11.65 1.91
C HIS A 44 -2.04 11.15 1.06
N ARG A 45 -3.27 11.22 1.58
CA ARG A 45 -4.48 10.84 0.83
C ARG A 45 -4.54 11.59 -0.53
N GLY A 46 -4.90 10.88 -1.61
CA GLY A 46 -4.98 11.44 -2.96
C GLY A 46 -3.63 11.49 -3.68
N LYS A 47 -2.60 10.87 -3.12
CA LYS A 47 -1.27 10.71 -3.72
C LYS A 47 -0.90 9.24 -3.78
N VAL A 48 -0.05 8.89 -4.74
CA VAL A 48 0.68 7.63 -4.71
C VAL A 48 1.77 7.74 -3.64
N VAL A 49 1.77 6.84 -2.66
CA VAL A 49 2.77 6.81 -1.58
C VAL A 49 3.73 5.66 -1.82
N LEU A 50 5.01 5.99 -2.03
CA LEU A 50 6.11 5.04 -2.06
C LEU A 50 6.71 4.92 -0.66
N VAL A 51 6.60 3.73 -0.08
CA VAL A 51 7.16 3.38 1.22
C VAL A 51 8.44 2.57 0.99
N ALA A 52 9.57 3.05 1.49
CA ALA A 52 10.86 2.36 1.42
C ALA A 52 11.19 1.71 2.76
N LEU A 53 11.41 0.39 2.77
CA LEU A 53 11.79 -0.34 3.97
C LEU A 53 13.32 -0.35 4.11
N MET A 54 13.85 0.45 5.04
CA MET A 54 15.30 0.58 5.27
C MET A 54 15.69 0.34 6.73
N VAL A 55 16.94 -0.02 6.98
CA VAL A 55 17.49 -0.14 8.34
C VAL A 55 18.70 0.76 8.50
N ALA A 56 18.77 1.52 9.58
CA ALA A 56 19.83 2.48 9.83
C ALA A 56 21.13 1.83 10.39
N ASN A 57 21.51 0.65 9.91
CA ASN A 57 22.61 -0.14 10.49
C ASN A 57 23.88 -0.22 9.64
N SER A 58 23.88 0.34 8.43
CA SER A 58 25.01 0.24 7.49
C SER A 58 25.13 1.46 6.60
N SER A 59 26.37 1.80 6.22
CA SER A 59 26.68 2.93 5.32
C SER A 59 25.98 2.83 3.96
N TYR A 60 25.77 1.60 3.48
CA TYR A 60 25.03 1.33 2.26
C TYR A 60 23.57 1.78 2.36
N CYS A 61 22.88 1.50 3.47
CA CYS A 61 21.50 1.94 3.67
C CYS A 61 21.40 3.47 3.76
N ILE A 62 22.36 4.12 4.42
CA ILE A 62 22.41 5.59 4.50
C ILE A 62 22.63 6.21 3.11
N THR A 63 23.52 5.62 2.30
CA THR A 63 23.75 6.06 0.92
C THR A 63 22.50 5.88 0.06
N GLN A 64 21.78 4.77 0.22
CA GLN A 64 20.52 4.55 -0.48
C GLN A 64 19.46 5.60 -0.11
N ALA A 65 19.37 6.00 1.16
CA ALA A 65 18.41 7.02 1.59
C ALA A 65 18.66 8.36 0.90
N SER A 66 19.93 8.80 0.80
CA SER A 66 20.31 10.00 0.04
C SER A 66 19.94 9.90 -1.45
N ARG A 67 20.07 8.71 -2.06
CA ARG A 67 19.67 8.49 -3.46
C ARG A 67 18.16 8.55 -3.68
N LEU A 68 17.35 8.29 -2.65
CA LEU A 68 15.90 8.44 -2.75
C LEU A 68 15.48 9.91 -2.90
N ASP A 69 16.23 10.87 -2.35
CA ASP A 69 15.96 12.30 -2.61
C ASP A 69 16.22 12.68 -4.07
N ALA A 70 17.27 12.11 -4.67
CA ALA A 70 17.52 12.30 -6.10
C ALA A 70 16.37 11.73 -6.94
N LEU A 71 15.85 10.55 -6.58
CA LEU A 71 14.67 9.97 -7.22
C LEU A 71 13.42 10.86 -7.04
N LYS A 72 13.15 11.32 -5.81
CA LYS A 72 12.05 12.25 -5.50
C LYS A 72 12.12 13.51 -6.37
N SER A 73 13.32 14.09 -6.48
CA SER A 73 13.57 15.30 -7.27
C SER A 73 13.36 15.04 -8.77
N ARG A 74 13.82 13.88 -9.25
CA ARG A 74 13.63 13.48 -10.64
C ARG A 74 12.16 13.27 -11.00
N LEU A 75 11.40 12.53 -10.18
CA LEU A 75 9.97 12.32 -10.39
C LEU A 75 9.20 13.65 -10.42
N ALA A 76 9.54 14.58 -9.54
CA ALA A 76 8.96 15.92 -9.56
C ALA A 76 9.29 16.67 -10.87
N SER A 77 10.53 16.59 -11.35
CA SER A 77 10.94 17.22 -12.61
C SER A 77 10.29 16.61 -13.85
N GLU A 78 9.95 15.32 -13.81
CA GLU A 78 9.26 14.59 -14.87
C GLU A 78 7.72 14.74 -14.80
N SER A 79 7.21 15.68 -13.99
CA SER A 79 5.78 15.96 -13.82
C SER A 79 4.96 14.83 -13.18
N TYR A 80 5.56 14.09 -12.24
CA TYR A 80 4.85 13.19 -11.32
C TYR A 80 4.74 13.79 -9.90
N PRO A 81 4.03 14.93 -9.70
CA PRO A 81 4.01 15.65 -8.41
C PRO A 81 3.25 14.91 -7.30
N ASP A 82 2.39 13.96 -7.67
CA ASP A 82 1.51 13.25 -6.75
C ASP A 82 2.14 11.96 -6.20
N ILE A 83 3.48 11.88 -6.21
CA ILE A 83 4.22 10.80 -5.55
C ILE A 83 4.79 11.32 -4.23
N ALA A 84 4.20 10.87 -3.12
CA ALA A 84 4.78 11.02 -1.79
C ALA A 84 5.76 9.87 -1.51
N MET A 85 6.79 10.13 -0.71
CA MET A 85 7.73 9.11 -0.27
C MET A 85 7.85 9.12 1.25
N VAL A 86 8.02 7.94 1.83
CA VAL A 86 8.28 7.75 3.26
C VAL A 86 9.28 6.61 3.43
N ILE A 87 10.23 6.77 4.34
CA ILE A 87 11.16 5.71 4.76
C ILE A 87 10.65 5.10 6.07
N VAL A 88 10.59 3.78 6.16
CA VAL A 88 10.32 3.09 7.42
C VAL A 88 11.60 2.42 7.90
N ASN A 89 12.16 2.98 8.98
CA ASN A 89 13.33 2.44 9.65
C ASN A 89 12.98 1.13 10.38
N GLY A 90 13.80 0.10 10.22
CA GLY A 90 13.52 -1.20 10.83
C GLY A 90 13.60 -1.20 12.35
N GLY A 91 12.93 -2.19 12.94
CA GLY A 91 12.69 -2.34 14.37
C GLY A 91 13.85 -2.94 15.16
N GLU A 92 14.99 -3.27 14.56
CA GLU A 92 16.16 -3.83 15.26
C GLU A 92 16.77 -2.79 16.22
N SER A 93 17.31 -3.21 17.36
CA SER A 93 17.87 -2.27 18.37
C SER A 93 18.92 -1.32 17.79
N ILE A 94 19.85 -1.85 16.99
CA ILE A 94 20.88 -1.03 16.32
C ILE A 94 20.26 0.00 15.36
N SER A 95 19.20 -0.40 14.65
CA SER A 95 18.49 0.45 13.70
C SER A 95 17.74 1.58 14.43
N ARG A 96 17.03 1.27 15.52
CA ARG A 96 16.33 2.26 16.36
C ARG A 96 17.29 3.28 16.96
N ASN A 97 18.44 2.82 17.46
CA ASN A 97 19.46 3.68 18.05
C ASN A 97 20.15 4.58 17.01
N SER A 98 20.03 4.25 15.72
CA SER A 98 20.74 4.90 14.62
C SER A 98 19.81 5.64 13.65
N ILE A 99 18.53 5.82 13.97
CA ILE A 99 17.53 6.46 13.09
C ILE A 99 17.97 7.84 12.59
N SER A 100 18.70 8.60 13.41
CA SER A 100 19.23 9.91 13.06
C SER A 100 20.10 9.88 11.80
N ASN A 101 20.78 8.77 11.52
CA ASN A 101 21.60 8.63 10.32
C ASN A 101 20.75 8.68 9.04
N LEU A 102 19.55 8.09 9.04
CA LEU A 102 18.63 8.18 7.92
C LEU A 102 18.02 9.58 7.80
N GLN A 103 17.65 10.18 8.94
CA GLN A 103 17.05 11.52 8.99
C GLN A 103 18.03 12.62 8.54
N GLN A 104 19.32 12.44 8.79
CA GLN A 104 20.36 13.38 8.33
C GLN A 104 20.72 13.16 6.85
N ALA A 105 20.63 11.93 6.36
CA ALA A 105 20.99 11.58 4.99
C ALA A 105 19.88 11.86 3.96
N SER A 106 18.63 12.04 4.41
CA SER A 106 17.50 12.25 3.51
C SER A 106 16.51 13.31 3.99
N SER A 107 15.91 14.04 3.04
CA SER A 107 14.77 14.94 3.31
C SER A 107 13.43 14.21 3.39
N ILE A 108 13.40 12.93 3.05
CA ILE A 108 12.19 12.10 3.08
C ILE A 108 11.85 11.79 4.54
N PRO A 109 10.57 11.91 4.95
CA PRO A 109 10.14 11.56 6.30
C PRO A 109 10.54 10.12 6.67
N VAL A 110 11.18 9.96 7.84
CA VAL A 110 11.59 8.66 8.37
C VAL A 110 10.70 8.30 9.57
N ILE A 111 10.01 7.16 9.49
CA ILE A 111 9.18 6.61 10.56
C ILE A 111 9.88 5.40 11.16
N GLN A 112 9.84 5.26 12.49
CA GLN A 112 10.48 4.17 13.21
C GLN A 112 9.53 2.98 13.42
N ASP A 113 9.85 1.79 12.89
CA ASP A 113 9.16 0.56 13.28
C ASP A 113 9.46 0.17 14.74
N ASN A 114 8.54 -0.55 15.37
CA ASN A 114 8.67 -0.99 16.74
C ASN A 114 9.51 -2.27 16.87
N GLU A 115 9.85 -2.63 18.11
CA GLU A 115 10.60 -3.85 18.46
C GLU A 115 9.95 -5.15 17.99
N GLN A 116 8.63 -5.13 17.75
CA GLN A 116 7.87 -6.27 17.25
C GLN A 116 7.82 -6.31 15.73
N HIS A 117 8.56 -5.43 15.04
CA HIS A 117 8.62 -5.30 13.59
C HIS A 117 7.23 -5.23 12.97
N THR A 118 6.31 -4.49 13.60
CA THR A 118 4.90 -4.51 13.24
C THR A 118 4.69 -3.97 11.83
N MET A 119 5.39 -2.90 11.45
CA MET A 119 5.27 -2.35 10.10
C MET A 119 5.81 -3.34 9.06
N TYR A 120 7.01 -3.87 9.27
CA TYR A 120 7.63 -4.81 8.33
C TYR A 120 6.83 -6.12 8.21
N GLN A 121 6.55 -6.78 9.34
CA GLN A 121 6.07 -8.16 9.35
C GLN A 121 4.54 -8.28 9.29
N ARG A 122 3.80 -7.30 9.85
CA ARG A 122 2.34 -7.40 9.96
C ARG A 122 1.60 -6.48 8.99
N ILE A 123 2.12 -5.28 8.77
CA ILE A 123 1.47 -4.28 7.90
C ILE A 123 1.87 -4.48 6.45
N PHE A 124 3.14 -4.27 6.14
CA PHE A 124 3.64 -4.35 4.78
C PHE A 124 3.88 -5.81 4.38
N ARG A 125 4.24 -6.67 5.34
CA ARG A 125 4.56 -8.09 5.11
C ARG A 125 5.65 -8.21 4.06
N ARG A 126 6.71 -7.42 4.24
CA ARG A 126 7.84 -7.21 3.32
C ARG A 126 9.14 -7.10 4.11
N ASN A 127 10.25 -7.13 3.40
CA ASN A 127 11.59 -7.19 3.97
C ASN A 127 12.37 -5.88 3.74
N LYS A 128 13.55 -5.81 4.36
CA LYS A 128 14.55 -4.77 4.10
C LYS A 128 14.81 -4.63 2.59
N ASP A 129 14.95 -3.39 2.13
CA ASP A 129 15.16 -2.96 0.75
C ASP A 129 13.95 -3.12 -0.19
N ASP A 130 12.79 -3.57 0.31
CA ASP A 130 11.55 -3.56 -0.48
C ASP A 130 10.95 -2.14 -0.57
N PHE A 131 10.33 -1.86 -1.72
CA PHE A 131 9.44 -0.72 -1.89
C PHE A 131 7.98 -1.19 -1.93
N ILE A 132 7.09 -0.46 -1.25
CA ILE A 132 5.65 -0.62 -1.37
C ILE A 132 5.07 0.63 -2.01
N VAL A 133 4.30 0.44 -3.07
CA VAL A 133 3.57 1.53 -3.74
C VAL A 133 2.10 1.41 -3.36
N TYR A 134 1.58 2.45 -2.72
CA TYR A 134 0.17 2.56 -2.35
C TYR A 134 -0.48 3.67 -3.18
N ASP A 135 -1.61 3.35 -3.81
CA ASP A 135 -2.45 4.32 -4.49
C ASP A 135 -3.83 4.34 -3.82
N ARG A 136 -4.28 5.51 -3.37
CA ARG A 136 -5.53 5.67 -2.59
C ARG A 136 -6.20 7.03 -2.72
#